data_AF-A0A1J3ELR4-F1
#
_entry.id   AF-A0A1J3ELR4-F1
#
_cell.length_a   1.000
_cell.length_b   1.000
_cell.length_c   1.000
_cell.angle_alpha   90.00
_cell.angle_beta   90.00
_cell.angle_gamma   90.00
#
_symmetry.space_group_name_H-M   'P 1'
#
loop_
_entity.id
_entity.type
_entity.pdbx_description
1 polymer ?
#
loop_
_entity_poly.entity_id
_entity_poly.type
_entity_poly.pdbx_seq_one_letter_code
_entity_poly.pdbx_strand_id
1 'polypeptide(L)'
;GDSFNMRHPAVASGMMVLMSDILILRGLLQPLSNLGDANKVSQVIKSFNVIRKPMSATVNTLGNAFSQVLIASTDEAKEAMRQGCYDYLSGGGFGASGIMALFGGMNPRPISLIYHLCAI
;
A
#
# COMPACT_ATOMS: atom_id res chain seq x y z
N GLY A 1 6.79 -5.62 10.11
CA GLY A 1 6.90 -6.80 9.22
C GLY A 1 5.58 -7.54 9.16
N ASP A 2 5.55 -8.71 8.53
CA ASP A 2 4.31 -9.46 8.31
C ASP A 2 3.62 -9.89 9.60
N SER A 3 4.38 -10.16 10.67
CA SER A 3 3.82 -10.38 12.02
C SER A 3 2.95 -9.23 12.55
N PHE A 4 3.16 -8.01 12.05
CA PHE A 4 2.42 -6.82 12.45
C PHE A 4 1.32 -6.45 11.44
N ASN A 5 1.56 -6.65 10.14
CA ASN A 5 0.62 -6.29 9.10
C ASN A 5 0.89 -7.11 7.84
N MET A 6 0.04 -8.11 7.58
CA MET A 6 0.04 -8.93 6.37
C MET A 6 -0.87 -8.33 5.30
N ARG A 7 -0.58 -8.68 4.04
CA ARG A 7 -1.37 -8.29 2.87
C ARG A 7 -1.27 -9.38 1.81
N HIS A 8 -2.19 -9.36 0.84
CA HIS A 8 -2.14 -10.31 -0.26
C HIS A 8 -0.80 -10.22 -1.03
N PRO A 9 -0.12 -11.34 -1.34
CA PRO A 9 1.22 -11.32 -1.94
C PRO A 9 1.25 -10.90 -3.41
N ALA A 10 0.09 -10.72 -4.05
CA ALA A 10 -0.04 -10.39 -5.48
C ALA A 10 0.78 -9.16 -5.93
N VAL A 11 0.97 -8.19 -5.03
CA VAL A 11 1.71 -6.94 -5.32
C VAL A 11 3.17 -7.01 -4.84
N ALA A 12 3.59 -8.13 -4.22
CA ALA A 12 4.95 -8.37 -3.72
C ALA A 12 5.54 -7.24 -2.84
N SER A 13 4.68 -6.48 -2.17
CA SER A 13 5.03 -5.24 -1.46
C SER A 13 5.35 -5.42 0.02
N GLY A 14 5.45 -6.67 0.49
CA GLY A 14 5.84 -7.07 1.85
C GLY A 14 7.09 -6.34 2.32
N MET A 15 8.18 -6.55 1.58
CA MET A 15 9.51 -6.01 1.89
C MET A 15 9.57 -4.49 1.77
N MET A 16 8.87 -3.89 0.81
CA MET A 16 8.82 -2.44 0.63
C MET A 16 8.21 -1.73 1.84
N VAL A 17 7.06 -2.21 2.31
CA VAL A 17 6.41 -1.65 3.51
C VAL A 17 7.27 -1.90 4.75
N LEU A 18 7.93 -3.06 4.84
CA LEU A 18 8.88 -3.34 5.93
C LEU A 18 10.03 -2.32 5.96
N MET A 19 10.67 -2.05 4.82
CA MET A 19 11.77 -1.08 4.75
C MET A 19 11.32 0.34 5.09
N SER A 20 10.13 0.73 4.62
CA SER A 20 9.53 2.02 4.99
C SER A 20 9.24 2.11 6.49
N ASP A 21 8.65 1.07 7.08
CA ASP A 21 8.39 0.99 8.52
C ASP A 21 9.70 1.14 9.32
N ILE A 22 10.80 0.49 8.88
CA ILE A 22 12.11 0.59 9.53
C ILE A 22 12.64 2.03 9.48
N LEU A 23 12.53 2.72 8.34
CA LEU A 23 13.00 4.10 8.20
C LEU A 23 12.21 5.07 9.10
N ILE A 24 10.89 4.95 9.12
CA ILE A 24 10.02 5.77 9.99
C ILE A 24 10.35 5.50 11.46
N LEU A 25 10.40 4.22 11.86
CA LEU A 25 10.66 3.85 13.24
C LEU A 25 12.05 4.29 13.70
N ARG A 26 13.08 4.13 12.85
CA ARG A 26 14.44 4.64 13.12
C ARG A 26 14.42 6.14 13.37
N GLY A 27 13.75 6.91 12.51
CA GLY A 27 13.67 8.36 12.64
C GLY A 27 12.97 8.81 13.93
N LEU A 28 11.91 8.10 14.33
CA LEU A 28 11.16 8.40 15.55
C LEU A 28 11.89 7.96 16.83
N LEU A 29 12.69 6.90 16.77
CA LEU A 29 13.47 6.40 17.91
C LEU A 29 14.79 7.15 18.09
N GLN A 30 15.38 7.72 17.04
CA GLN A 30 16.65 8.45 17.11
C GLN A 30 16.71 9.54 18.19
N PRO A 31 15.68 10.40 18.41
CA PRO A 31 15.72 11.40 19.47
C PRO A 31 15.43 10.84 20.88
N LEU A 32 15.05 9.56 20.99
CA LEU A 32 14.68 8.94 22.25
C LEU A 32 15.91 8.36 22.95
N SER A 33 16.39 9.04 24.00
CA SER A 33 17.57 8.60 24.76
C SER A 33 17.29 7.46 25.75
N ASN A 34 16.05 7.29 26.20
CA ASN A 34 15.65 6.28 27.17
C ASN A 34 14.38 5.54 26.73
N LEU A 35 14.51 4.24 26.46
CA LEU A 35 13.41 3.36 26.08
C LEU A 35 12.57 2.87 27.28
N GLY A 36 13.01 3.12 28.52
CA GLY A 36 12.26 2.81 29.73
C GLY A 36 11.13 3.81 30.04
N ASP A 37 11.09 4.96 29.35
CA ASP A 37 10.01 5.94 29.48
C ASP A 37 8.80 5.51 28.65
N ALA A 38 7.89 4.75 29.28
CA ALA A 38 6.70 4.22 28.64
C ALA A 38 5.81 5.29 27.99
N ASN A 39 5.78 6.52 28.54
CA ASN A 39 4.97 7.60 27.99
C ASN A 39 5.54 8.10 26.67
N LYS A 40 6.87 8.31 26.60
CA LYS A 40 7.53 8.73 25.35
C LYS A 40 7.49 7.62 24.30
N VAL A 41 7.71 6.37 24.70
CA VAL A 41 7.59 5.22 23.79
C VAL A 41 6.17 5.12 23.23
N SER A 42 5.13 5.31 24.05
CA SER A 42 3.74 5.33 23.60
C SER A 42 3.47 6.45 22.58
N GLN A 43 4.02 7.66 22.78
CA GLN A 43 3.91 8.76 21.82
C GLN A 43 4.62 8.45 20.48
N VAL A 44 5.80 7.82 20.54
CA VAL A 44 6.52 7.35 19.34
C VAL A 44 5.68 6.32 18.58
N ILE A 45 5.10 5.33 19.27
CA ILE A 45 4.27 4.31 18.64
C ILE A 45 3.00 4.92 18.00
N LYS A 46 2.35 5.87 18.68
CA LYS A 46 1.21 6.61 18.11
C LYS A 46 1.61 7.34 16.83
N SER A 47 2.74 8.06 16.86
CA SER A 47 3.25 8.80 15.70
C SER A 47 3.63 7.86 14.55
N PHE A 48 4.28 6.75 14.86
CA PHE A 48 4.60 5.68 13.91
C PHE A 48 3.35 5.18 13.19
N ASN A 49 2.29 4.86 13.94
CA ASN A 49 1.03 4.38 13.39
C ASN A 49 0.34 5.42 12.48
N VAL A 50 0.43 6.71 12.80
CA VAL A 50 -0.12 7.78 11.96
C VAL A 50 0.66 7.91 10.66
N ILE A 51 2.00 7.96 10.73
CA ILE A 51 2.87 8.20 9.57
C ILE A 51 2.86 7.01 8.61
N ARG A 52 2.86 5.77 9.11
CA ARG A 52 2.84 4.56 8.26
C ARG A 52 1.51 4.33 7.53
N LYS A 53 0.41 4.90 8.04
CA LYS A 53 -0.96 4.53 7.64
C LYS A 53 -1.22 4.72 6.15
N PRO A 54 -0.83 5.83 5.49
CA PRO A 54 -1.10 6.03 4.07
C PRO A 54 -0.42 4.96 3.19
N MET A 55 0.85 4.64 3.47
CA MET A 55 1.57 3.60 2.73
C MET A 55 0.94 2.23 2.93
N SER A 56 0.75 1.85 4.19
CA SER A 56 0.17 0.55 4.54
C SER A 56 -1.23 0.38 3.95
N ALA A 57 -2.11 1.37 4.08
CA ALA A 57 -3.47 1.30 3.58
C ALA A 57 -3.52 1.20 2.05
N THR A 58 -2.76 2.06 1.36
CA THR A 58 -2.72 2.08 -0.11
C THR A 58 -2.28 0.74 -0.67
N VAL A 59 -1.16 0.22 -0.16
CA VAL A 59 -0.56 -1.01 -0.65
C VAL A 59 -1.39 -2.25 -0.26
N ASN A 60 -1.99 -2.27 0.93
CA ASN A 60 -2.88 -3.35 1.35
C ASN A 60 -4.13 -3.43 0.46
N THR A 61 -4.80 -2.28 0.24
CA THR A 61 -5.99 -2.22 -0.60
C THR A 61 -5.69 -2.56 -2.06
N LEU A 62 -4.56 -2.05 -2.59
CA LEU A 62 -4.11 -2.39 -3.93
C LEU A 62 -3.87 -3.90 -4.07
N GLY A 63 -3.19 -4.52 -3.10
CA GLY A 63 -2.96 -5.96 -3.05
C GLY A 63 -4.24 -6.79 -3.13
N ASN A 64 -5.23 -6.42 -2.32
CA ASN A 64 -6.50 -7.12 -2.25
C ASN A 64 -7.41 -6.86 -3.45
N ALA A 65 -7.34 -5.68 -4.06
CA ALA A 65 -8.11 -5.34 -5.26
C ALA A 65 -7.56 -6.13 -6.46
N PHE A 66 -6.26 -6.08 -6.69
CA PHE A 66 -5.62 -6.79 -7.81
C PHE A 66 -5.67 -8.31 -7.63
N SER A 67 -5.63 -8.83 -6.40
CA SER A 67 -5.83 -10.27 -6.20
C SER A 67 -7.21 -10.76 -6.63
N GLN A 68 -8.23 -9.90 -6.62
CA GLN A 68 -9.57 -10.26 -7.05
C GLN A 68 -9.78 -10.01 -8.55
N VAL A 69 -9.27 -8.89 -9.05
CA VAL A 69 -9.46 -8.48 -10.46
C VAL A 69 -8.61 -9.32 -11.42
N LEU A 70 -7.41 -9.76 -11.02
CA LEU A 70 -6.52 -10.50 -11.92
C LEU A 70 -6.88 -11.97 -12.11
N ILE A 71 -7.80 -12.52 -11.31
CA ILE A 71 -8.18 -13.93 -11.38
C ILE A 71 -9.33 -14.09 -12.39
N ALA A 72 -9.13 -14.95 -13.38
CA ALA A 72 -10.18 -15.32 -14.33
C ALA A 72 -11.39 -15.88 -13.59
N SER A 73 -12.58 -15.42 -13.96
CA SER A 73 -13.83 -15.82 -13.32
C SER A 73 -14.90 -16.12 -14.36
N THR A 74 -15.84 -16.99 -14.02
CA THR A 74 -17.05 -17.21 -14.82
C THR A 74 -18.09 -16.11 -14.62
N ASP A 75 -17.86 -15.22 -13.65
CA ASP A 75 -18.68 -14.05 -13.38
C ASP A 75 -18.37 -12.95 -14.40
N GLU A 76 -19.36 -12.61 -15.23
CA GLU A 76 -19.24 -11.61 -16.29
C GLU A 76 -18.79 -10.24 -15.76
N ALA A 77 -19.23 -9.84 -14.57
CA ALA A 77 -18.85 -8.55 -13.99
C ALA A 77 -17.37 -8.53 -13.58
N LYS A 78 -16.87 -9.64 -13.02
CA LYS A 78 -15.44 -9.76 -12.69
C LYS A 78 -14.58 -9.83 -13.93
N GLU A 79 -15.04 -10.50 -14.97
CA GLU A 79 -14.32 -10.57 -16.24
C GLU A 79 -14.29 -9.21 -16.96
N ALA A 80 -15.39 -8.44 -16.90
CA ALA A 80 -15.41 -7.07 -17.37
C ALA A 80 -14.43 -6.17 -16.60
N MET A 81 -14.36 -6.28 -15.27
CA MET A 81 -13.36 -5.57 -14.47
C MET A 81 -11.92 -5.99 -14.81
N ARG A 82 -11.69 -7.28 -15.05
CA ARG A 82 -10.37 -7.81 -15.46
C ARG A 82 -9.94 -7.22 -16.80
N GLN A 83 -10.85 -7.18 -17.78
CA GLN A 83 -10.60 -6.59 -19.08
C GLN A 83 -10.39 -5.07 -18.99
N GLY A 84 -11.23 -4.35 -18.25
CA GLY A 84 -11.06 -2.91 -18.00
C GLY A 84 -9.72 -2.58 -17.36
N CYS A 85 -9.26 -3.40 -16.42
CA CYS A 85 -7.93 -3.26 -15.81
C CYS A 85 -6.81 -3.46 -16.84
N TYR A 86 -6.94 -4.46 -17.71
CA TYR A 86 -5.98 -4.69 -18.80
C TYR A 86 -5.95 -3.51 -19.78
N ASP A 87 -7.11 -3.00 -20.20
CA ASP A 87 -7.22 -1.88 -21.14
C ASP A 87 -6.65 -0.60 -20.51
N TYR A 88 -6.94 -0.35 -19.24
CA TYR A 88 -6.43 0.78 -18.46
C TYR A 88 -4.90 0.77 -18.38
N LEU A 89 -4.31 -0.38 -18.09
CA LEU A 89 -2.85 -0.54 -17.99
C LEU A 89 -2.19 -0.48 -19.38
N SER A 90 -2.82 -1.07 -20.39
CA SER A 90 -2.32 -1.10 -21.77
C SER A 90 -2.41 0.27 -22.45
N GLY A 91 -3.35 1.12 -22.03
CA GLY A 91 -3.51 2.49 -22.51
C GLY A 91 -2.36 3.44 -22.14
N GLY A 92 -1.50 3.05 -21.20
CA GLY A 92 -0.29 3.81 -20.86
C GLY A 92 -0.57 5.17 -20.22
N GLY A 93 0.39 6.10 -20.36
CA GLY A 93 0.23 7.49 -19.92
C GLY A 93 0.04 7.66 -18.40
N PHE A 94 -0.78 8.64 -18.01
CA PHE A 94 -1.00 8.98 -16.60
C PHE A 94 -1.65 7.85 -15.79
N GLY A 95 -2.55 7.09 -16.42
CA GLY A 95 -3.26 5.99 -15.75
C GLY A 95 -2.30 4.87 -15.36
N ALA A 96 -1.59 4.32 -16.35
CA ALA A 96 -0.63 3.25 -16.10
C ALA A 96 0.54 3.71 -15.21
N SER A 97 1.13 4.89 -15.49
CA SER A 97 2.25 5.40 -14.67
C SER A 97 1.85 5.69 -13.23
N GLY A 98 0.64 6.20 -12.99
CA GLY A 98 0.11 6.47 -11.65
C GLY A 98 -0.13 5.18 -10.85
N ILE A 99 -0.76 4.16 -11.46
CA ILE A 99 -0.91 2.84 -10.82
C ILE A 99 0.47 2.23 -10.54
N MET A 100 1.40 2.25 -11.50
CA MET A 100 2.74 1.71 -11.30
C MET A 100 3.52 2.45 -10.19
N ALA A 101 3.31 3.75 -10.01
CA ALA A 101 3.87 4.50 -8.89
C ALA A 101 3.28 4.09 -7.53
N LEU A 102 2.00 3.69 -7.48
CA LEU A 102 1.37 3.10 -6.29
C LEU A 102 1.94 1.70 -6.00
N PHE A 103 2.11 0.86 -7.03
CA PHE A 103 2.76 -0.45 -6.95
C PHE A 103 4.18 -0.33 -6.39
N GLY A 104 4.96 0.63 -6.90
CA GLY A 104 6.32 0.93 -6.47
C GLY A 104 6.42 1.64 -5.11
N GLY A 105 5.31 1.97 -4.46
CA GLY A 105 5.29 2.71 -3.20
C GLY A 105 5.91 4.11 -3.28
N MET A 106 6.09 4.66 -4.49
CA MET A 106 6.69 5.98 -4.72
C MET A 106 5.70 7.12 -4.44
N ASN A 107 4.41 6.87 -4.59
CA ASN A 107 3.36 7.84 -4.31
C ASN A 107 2.15 7.20 -3.62
N PRO A 108 2.30 6.65 -2.39
CA PRO A 108 1.26 5.82 -1.79
C PRO A 108 0.17 6.67 -1.13
N ARG A 109 -0.64 7.31 -1.97
CA ARG A 109 -1.74 8.20 -1.58
C ARG A 109 -3.08 7.47 -1.74
N PRO A 110 -3.86 7.27 -0.66
CA PRO A 110 -5.14 6.58 -0.72
C PRO A 110 -6.14 7.20 -1.72
N ILE A 111 -6.15 8.52 -1.85
CA ILE A 111 -7.04 9.22 -2.80
C ILE A 111 -6.64 8.92 -4.24
N SER A 112 -5.35 8.87 -4.53
CA SER A 112 -4.84 8.49 -5.87
C SER A 112 -5.25 7.06 -6.21
N LEU A 113 -5.16 6.14 -5.23
CA LEU A 113 -5.60 4.77 -5.41
C LEU A 113 -7.09 4.69 -5.76
N ILE A 114 -7.95 5.38 -5.02
CA ILE A 114 -9.40 5.41 -5.29
C ILE A 114 -9.66 5.95 -6.70
N TYR A 115 -9.00 7.03 -7.08
CA TYR A 115 -9.13 7.59 -8.43
C TYR A 115 -8.81 6.56 -9.52
N HIS A 116 -7.69 5.86 -9.40
CA HIS A 116 -7.29 4.85 -10.38
C HIS A 116 -8.22 3.63 -10.37
N LEU A 117 -8.66 3.15 -9.20
CA LEU A 117 -9.58 2.02 -9.10
C LEU A 117 -10.98 2.31 -9.65
N CYS A 118 -11.46 3.56 -9.54
CA CYS A 118 -12.75 3.97 -10.10
C CYS A 118 -12.69 4.31 -11.60
N ALA A 119 -11.49 4.51 -12.14
CA ALA A 119 -11.29 4.78 -13.57
C ALA A 119 -11.09 3.49 -14.40
N ILE A 120 -10.82 2.37 -13.71
CA ILE A 120 -10.92 1.00 -14.24
C ILE A 120 -12.38 0.58 -14.28
#